data_AF-A0A7T0FXV9-F1
#
_entry.id   AF-A0A7T0FXV9-F1
#
_cell.length_a   1.000
_cell.length_b   1.000
_cell.length_c   1.000
_cell.angle_alpha   90.00
_cell.angle_beta   90.00
_cell.angle_gamma   90.00
#
_symmetry.space_group_name_H-M   'P 1'
#
loop_
_entity.id
_entity.type
_entity.pdbx_description
1 polymer ?
#
loop_
_entity_poly.entity_id
_entity_poly.type
_entity_poly.pdbx_seq_one_letter_code
_entity_poly.pdbx_strand_id
1 'polypeptide(L)'
;MEFIINKHINKNLFFTSDINYVIKNSDIIFICVNTPTKDFGIGCSKATDLSFVEECFTQILNYSENDKVIVQKSTVPVGTCENLFKISKKLNKENNFCLISSPEFLAEGSAVMDLINPNRVLLGLADGTIQKKSLFFFKSALNVLYRIYLK
;
A
#
# COMPACT_ATOMS: atom_id res chain seq x y z
N MET A 1 9.68 -12.29 -16.17
CA MET A 1 9.74 -11.02 -15.41
C MET A 1 10.66 -10.01 -16.09
N GLU A 2 11.90 -10.38 -16.39
CA GLU A 2 12.92 -9.49 -17.00
C GLU A 2 12.46 -8.81 -18.31
N PHE A 3 11.81 -9.56 -19.21
CA PHE A 3 11.24 -8.99 -20.45
C PHE A 3 10.25 -7.83 -20.19
N ILE A 4 9.41 -7.94 -19.15
CA ILE A 4 8.42 -6.92 -18.80
C ILE A 4 9.14 -5.67 -18.28
N ILE A 5 10.13 -5.86 -17.38
CA ILE A 5 10.92 -4.75 -16.83
C ILE A 5 11.61 -4.00 -17.97
N ASN A 6 12.35 -4.70 -18.84
CA ASN A 6 13.08 -4.08 -19.95
C ASN A 6 12.17 -3.34 -20.95
N LYS A 7 10.93 -3.81 -21.12
CA LYS A 7 9.96 -3.15 -22.01
C LYS A 7 9.49 -1.79 -21.48
N HIS A 8 9.38 -1.65 -20.16
CA HIS A 8 8.69 -0.54 -19.48
C HIS A 8 9.61 0.42 -18.71
N ILE A 9 10.82 -0.03 -18.37
CA ILE A 9 11.81 0.79 -17.67
C ILE A 9 12.09 2.09 -18.43
N ASN A 10 12.20 3.20 -17.71
CA ASN A 10 12.39 4.56 -18.23
C ASN A 10 11.25 5.11 -19.11
N LYS A 11 10.13 4.37 -19.27
CA LYS A 11 8.94 4.86 -19.98
C LYS A 11 7.81 5.16 -19.00
N ASN A 12 7.42 4.14 -18.24
CA ASN A 12 6.37 4.22 -17.23
C ASN A 12 6.68 3.38 -15.98
N LEU A 13 7.90 2.85 -15.89
CA LEU A 13 8.47 2.19 -14.72
C LEU A 13 9.80 2.85 -14.39
N PHE A 14 9.93 3.34 -13.16
CA PHE A 14 11.10 4.06 -12.69
C PHE A 14 11.48 3.53 -11.31
N PHE A 15 12.78 3.47 -11.04
CA PHE A 15 13.33 3.10 -9.74
C PHE A 15 14.11 4.29 -9.17
N THR A 16 13.86 4.63 -7.91
CA THR A 16 14.52 5.72 -7.21
C THR A 16 14.55 5.45 -5.72
N SER A 17 15.55 6.01 -5.04
CA SER A 17 15.64 6.07 -3.58
C SER A 17 15.17 7.41 -3.01
N ASP A 18 14.78 8.37 -3.86
CA ASP A 18 14.24 9.67 -3.44
C ASP A 18 12.77 9.52 -3.02
N ILE A 19 12.57 9.12 -1.77
CA ILE A 19 11.25 8.87 -1.17
C ILE A 19 10.40 10.15 -1.15
N ASN A 20 11.00 11.31 -0.85
CA ASN A 20 10.27 12.58 -0.76
C ASN A 20 9.71 12.99 -2.12
N TYR A 21 10.52 12.86 -3.18
CA TYR A 21 10.06 13.09 -4.55
C TYR A 21 8.89 12.16 -4.91
N VAL A 22 8.98 10.87 -4.57
CA VAL A 22 7.92 9.90 -4.88
C VAL A 22 6.63 10.23 -4.12
N ILE A 23 6.70 10.53 -2.82
CA ILE A 23 5.52 10.87 -2.01
C ILE A 23 4.83 12.12 -2.56
N LYS A 24 5.60 13.17 -2.88
CA LYS A 24 5.04 14.43 -3.37
C LYS A 24 4.30 14.23 -4.69
N ASN A 25 4.89 13.49 -5.62
CA ASN A 25 4.41 13.34 -7.00
C ASN A 25 3.47 12.14 -7.24
N SER A 26 3.18 11.31 -6.24
CA SER A 26 2.28 10.15 -6.40
C SER A 26 0.88 10.44 -5.87
N ASP A 27 -0.17 10.09 -6.62
CA ASP A 27 -1.56 10.13 -6.10
C ASP A 27 -1.88 8.91 -5.22
N ILE A 28 -1.25 7.77 -5.53
CA ILE A 28 -1.46 6.48 -4.89
C ILE A 28 -0.10 5.90 -4.51
N ILE A 29 0.03 5.47 -3.26
CA ILE A 29 1.28 4.96 -2.69
C ILE A 29 1.03 3.57 -2.10
N PHE A 30 1.76 2.57 -2.58
CA PHE A 30 1.71 1.20 -2.06
C PHE A 30 2.84 0.99 -1.04
N ILE A 31 2.47 0.49 0.14
CA ILE A 31 3.42 0.03 1.16
C ILE A 31 3.60 -1.47 0.96
N CYS A 32 4.77 -1.84 0.40
CA CYS A 32 5.17 -3.20 0.05
C CYS A 32 6.48 -3.59 0.74
N VAL A 33 6.64 -3.20 2.01
CA VAL A 33 7.83 -3.53 2.80
C VAL A 33 7.69 -4.88 3.48
N ASN A 34 8.83 -5.48 3.84
CA ASN A 34 8.87 -6.72 4.60
C ASN A 34 8.39 -6.49 6.03
N THR A 35 7.77 -7.51 6.58
CA THR A 35 7.22 -7.53 7.94
C THR A 35 7.71 -8.80 8.63
N PRO A 36 9.01 -8.83 9.01
CA PRO A 36 9.62 -10.02 9.59
C PRO A 36 8.96 -10.37 10.93
N THR A 37 9.26 -11.55 11.45
CA THR A 37 8.89 -11.89 12.82
C THR A 37 9.75 -11.12 13.81
N LYS A 38 9.20 -10.71 14.96
CA LYS A 38 9.95 -10.02 16.01
C LYS A 38 11.03 -10.91 16.61
N ASP A 39 12.21 -10.34 16.83
CA ASP A 39 13.36 -11.03 17.42
C ASP A 39 13.48 -10.83 18.95
N PHE A 40 12.69 -9.92 19.53
CA PHE A 40 12.70 -9.64 20.97
C PHE A 40 11.36 -9.07 21.47
N GLY A 41 11.20 -9.03 22.80
CA GLY A 41 10.03 -8.47 23.47
C GLY A 41 8.77 -9.35 23.43
N ILE A 42 7.61 -8.75 23.69
CA ILE A 42 6.33 -9.46 23.72
C ILE A 42 6.00 -9.96 22.31
N GLY A 43 5.74 -11.27 22.21
CA GLY A 43 5.47 -11.92 20.92
C GLY A 43 6.74 -12.27 20.14
N CYS A 44 7.91 -12.30 20.76
CA CYS A 44 9.15 -12.79 20.14
C CYS A 44 8.93 -14.15 19.42
N SER A 45 9.50 -14.27 18.22
CA SER A 45 9.38 -15.41 17.30
C SER A 45 7.96 -15.75 16.84
N LYS A 46 6.95 -14.91 17.15
CA LYS A 46 5.54 -15.19 16.81
C LYS A 46 4.81 -14.00 16.20
N ALA A 47 5.06 -12.80 16.72
CA ALA A 47 4.42 -11.58 16.28
C ALA A 47 5.19 -10.96 15.12
N THR A 48 4.45 -10.33 14.21
CA THR A 48 5.00 -9.54 13.12
C THR A 48 5.60 -8.24 13.64
N ASP A 49 6.79 -7.90 13.15
CA ASP A 49 7.36 -6.57 13.29
C ASP A 49 6.73 -5.62 12.27
N LEU A 50 6.12 -4.55 12.77
CA LEU A 50 5.43 -3.54 11.98
C LEU A 50 6.22 -2.24 11.86
N SER A 51 7.42 -2.15 12.45
CA SER A 51 8.20 -0.91 12.49
C SER A 51 8.41 -0.32 11.10
N PHE A 52 8.73 -1.13 10.08
CA PHE A 52 8.89 -0.63 8.71
C PHE A 52 7.59 -0.11 8.10
N VAL A 53 6.46 -0.77 8.36
CA VAL A 53 5.15 -0.34 7.85
C VAL A 53 4.74 0.98 8.51
N GLU A 54 4.91 1.08 9.83
CA GLU A 54 4.60 2.28 10.61
C GLU A 54 5.51 3.46 10.23
N GLU A 55 6.80 3.20 10.00
CA GLU A 55 7.77 4.20 9.56
C GLU A 55 7.42 4.73 8.17
N CYS A 56 7.20 3.84 7.18
CA CYS A 56 6.77 4.25 5.85
C CYS A 56 5.48 5.06 5.88
N PHE A 57 4.48 4.60 6.65
CA PHE A 57 3.21 5.31 6.80
C PHE A 57 3.42 6.72 7.40
N THR A 58 4.24 6.83 8.45
CA THR A 58 4.57 8.10 9.09
C THR A 58 5.30 9.04 8.14
N GLN A 59 6.28 8.55 7.38
CA GLN A 59 6.99 9.33 6.36
C GLN A 59 6.01 9.86 5.30
N ILE A 60 5.10 9.02 4.79
CA ILE A 60 4.07 9.45 3.84
C ILE A 60 3.25 10.60 4.42
N LEU A 61 2.76 10.50 5.65
CA LEU A 61 1.95 11.55 6.27
C LEU A 61 2.71 12.87 6.50
N ASN A 62 4.00 12.79 6.82
CA ASN A 62 4.83 13.96 7.08
C ASN A 62 5.20 14.73 5.80
N TYR A 63 5.43 14.02 4.69
CA TYR A 63 5.83 14.63 3.42
C TYR A 63 4.69 14.83 2.42
N SER A 64 3.49 14.36 2.72
CA SER A 64 2.31 14.59 1.86
C SER A 64 1.79 16.01 2.01
N GLU A 65 1.79 16.74 0.89
CA GLU A 65 1.22 18.10 0.79
C GLU A 65 -0.26 18.09 0.37
N ASN A 66 -0.71 17.02 -0.30
CA ASN A 66 -2.06 16.85 -0.84
C ASN A 66 -2.67 15.51 -0.42
N ASP A 67 -3.98 15.34 -0.61
CA ASP A 67 -4.67 14.08 -0.34
C ASP A 67 -4.07 12.90 -1.11
N LYS A 68 -3.73 11.83 -0.40
CA LYS A 68 -3.16 10.60 -0.98
C LYS A 68 -4.03 9.37 -0.75
N VAL A 69 -3.97 8.40 -1.67
CA VAL A 69 -4.46 7.05 -1.39
C VAL A 69 -3.28 6.17 -0.97
N ILE A 70 -3.30 5.68 0.26
CA ILE A 70 -2.26 4.82 0.82
C ILE A 70 -2.79 3.40 0.85
N VAL A 71 -2.07 2.49 0.18
CA VAL A 71 -2.44 1.08 0.05
C VAL A 71 -1.46 0.23 0.83
N GLN A 72 -1.92 -0.34 1.93
CA GLN A 72 -1.21 -1.32 2.71
C GLN A 72 -1.30 -2.67 1.97
N LYS A 73 -0.18 -3.14 1.39
CA LYS A 73 -0.11 -4.38 0.61
C LYS A 73 0.71 -5.49 1.29
N SER A 74 1.70 -5.12 2.10
CA SER A 74 2.50 -6.06 2.91
C SER A 74 1.66 -7.08 3.69
N THR A 75 2.23 -8.25 3.98
CA THR A 75 1.57 -9.28 4.80
C THR A 75 1.54 -8.86 6.27
N VAL A 76 0.44 -8.26 6.72
CA VAL A 76 0.30 -7.73 8.08
C VAL A 76 -0.78 -8.47 8.88
N PRO A 77 -0.70 -8.52 10.21
CA PRO A 77 -1.76 -9.05 11.05
C PRO A 77 -3.01 -8.18 10.98
N VAL A 78 -4.15 -8.79 11.30
CA VAL A 78 -5.44 -8.10 11.43
C VAL A 78 -5.33 -6.95 12.43
N GLY A 79 -6.00 -5.83 12.14
CA GLY A 79 -5.98 -4.63 12.98
C GLY A 79 -4.84 -3.65 12.67
N THR A 80 -3.89 -4.01 11.79
CA THR A 80 -2.78 -3.12 11.42
C THR A 80 -3.26 -1.77 10.86
N CYS A 81 -4.26 -1.78 9.98
CA CYS A 81 -4.80 -0.52 9.43
C CYS A 81 -5.46 0.37 10.51
N GLU A 82 -6.08 -0.23 11.53
CA GLU A 82 -6.62 0.52 12.67
C GLU A 82 -5.49 1.16 13.49
N ASN A 83 -4.38 0.43 13.68
CA ASN A 83 -3.19 0.97 14.35
C ASN A 83 -2.55 2.12 13.56
N LEU A 84 -2.42 1.99 12.24
CA LEU A 84 -1.95 3.09 11.38
C LEU A 84 -2.87 4.32 11.48
N PHE A 85 -4.19 4.11 11.52
CA PHE A 85 -5.12 5.22 11.72
C PHE A 85 -4.99 5.87 13.12
N LYS A 86 -4.61 5.11 14.16
CA LYS A 86 -4.26 5.70 15.47
C LYS A 86 -2.99 6.55 15.39
N ILE A 87 -1.99 6.12 14.60
CA ILE A 87 -0.79 6.92 14.34
C ILE A 87 -1.14 8.24 13.66
N SER A 88 -2.01 8.22 12.63
CA SER A 88 -2.41 9.45 11.94
C SER A 88 -3.12 10.44 12.86
N LYS A 89 -3.98 9.93 13.77
CA LYS A 89 -4.63 10.77 14.80
C LYS A 89 -3.61 11.42 15.74
N LYS A 90 -2.59 10.68 16.18
CA LYS A 90 -1.51 11.22 17.03
C LYS A 90 -0.72 12.33 16.34
N LEU A 91 -0.63 12.27 15.01
CA LEU A 91 0.04 13.28 14.19
C LEU A 91 -0.89 14.44 13.76
N ASN A 92 -2.19 14.40 14.09
CA ASN A 92 -3.23 15.33 13.61
C ASN A 92 -3.28 15.41 12.06
N LYS A 93 -3.23 14.25 11.40
CA LYS A 93 -3.17 14.11 9.93
C LYS A 93 -4.29 13.22 9.36
N GLU A 94 -5.34 12.94 10.13
CA GLU A 94 -6.39 11.97 9.80
C GLU A 94 -7.29 12.32 8.60
N ASN A 95 -7.27 13.57 8.13
CA ASN A 95 -8.16 14.04 7.07
C ASN A 95 -7.54 14.09 5.66
N ASN A 96 -6.23 13.82 5.53
CA ASN A 96 -5.47 14.08 4.30
C ASN A 96 -5.09 12.79 3.53
N PHE A 97 -5.74 11.66 3.83
CA PHE A 97 -5.47 10.41 3.13
C PHE A 97 -6.65 9.44 3.18
N CYS A 98 -6.65 8.48 2.26
CA CYS A 98 -7.47 7.27 2.32
C CYS A 98 -6.57 6.07 2.54
N LEU A 99 -6.82 5.28 3.59
CA LEU A 99 -6.07 4.06 3.87
C LEU A 99 -6.87 2.83 3.43
N ILE A 100 -6.24 2.02 2.59
CA ILE A 100 -6.80 0.81 2.01
C ILE A 100 -5.89 -0.37 2.39
N SER A 101 -6.47 -1.47 2.84
CA SER A 101 -5.78 -2.77 2.89
C SER A 101 -6.04 -3.51 1.60
N SER A 102 -4.99 -3.89 0.88
CA SER A 102 -5.05 -4.69 -0.35
C SER A 102 -4.02 -5.82 -0.27
N PRO A 103 -4.32 -6.88 0.50
CA PRO A 103 -3.40 -8.01 0.63
C PRO A 103 -3.13 -8.66 -0.72
N GLU A 104 -1.92 -9.21 -0.88
CA GLU A 104 -1.52 -9.90 -2.09
C GLU A 104 -1.64 -11.42 -1.98
N PHE A 105 -1.97 -12.06 -3.10
CA PHE A 105 -2.11 -13.51 -3.23
C PHE A 105 -1.25 -14.01 -4.40
N LEU A 106 0.02 -13.61 -4.41
CA LEU A 106 0.98 -13.94 -5.46
C LEU A 106 1.83 -15.13 -5.02
N ALA A 107 2.10 -16.08 -5.91
CA ALA A 107 3.07 -17.14 -5.67
C ALA A 107 4.38 -16.86 -6.43
N GLU A 108 5.51 -17.22 -5.82
CA GLU A 108 6.80 -17.13 -6.48
C GLU A 108 6.81 -18.01 -7.74
N GLY A 109 7.39 -17.51 -8.83
CA GLY A 109 7.38 -18.17 -10.14
C GLY A 109 6.13 -17.88 -11.00
N SER A 110 4.97 -17.61 -10.40
CA SER A 110 3.72 -17.25 -11.12
C SER A 110 3.23 -15.82 -10.87
N ALA A 111 3.93 -15.02 -10.04
CA ALA A 111 3.48 -13.70 -9.59
C ALA A 111 2.96 -12.77 -10.70
N VAL A 112 3.58 -12.77 -11.88
CA VAL A 112 3.10 -11.96 -13.02
C VAL A 112 1.74 -12.46 -13.52
N MET A 113 1.56 -13.77 -13.64
CA MET A 113 0.30 -14.38 -14.09
C MET A 113 -0.79 -14.20 -13.04
N ASP A 114 -0.46 -14.38 -11.76
CA ASP A 114 -1.38 -14.19 -10.63
C ASP A 114 -1.87 -12.73 -10.52
N LEU A 115 -1.00 -11.77 -10.87
CA LEU A 115 -1.36 -10.34 -10.91
C LEU A 115 -2.27 -10.00 -12.09
N ILE A 116 -2.04 -10.60 -13.27
CA ILE A 116 -2.82 -10.34 -14.49
C ILE A 116 -4.19 -11.04 -14.44
N ASN A 117 -4.23 -12.26 -13.89
CA ASN A 117 -5.43 -13.10 -13.81
C ASN A 117 -5.71 -13.53 -12.37
N PRO A 118 -6.01 -12.59 -11.45
CA PRO A 118 -6.29 -12.93 -10.07
C PRO A 118 -7.65 -13.62 -9.96
N ASN A 119 -7.73 -14.67 -9.12
CA ASN A 119 -9.02 -15.29 -8.79
C ASN A 119 -9.97 -14.30 -8.11
N ARG A 120 -9.43 -13.37 -7.32
CA ARG A 120 -10.13 -12.25 -6.67
C ARG A 120 -9.13 -11.19 -6.22
N VAL A 121 -9.59 -9.96 -6.09
CA VAL A 121 -8.86 -8.87 -5.40
C VAL A 121 -9.65 -8.49 -4.16
N LEU A 122 -8.98 -8.56 -3.00
CA LEU A 122 -9.59 -8.21 -1.71
C LEU A 122 -9.19 -6.79 -1.33
N LEU A 123 -10.17 -6.01 -0.88
CA LEU A 123 -9.99 -4.63 -0.47
C LEU A 123 -10.74 -4.38 0.84
N GLY A 124 -10.00 -3.89 1.83
CA GLY A 124 -10.55 -3.38 3.09
C GLY A 124 -10.38 -1.86 3.15
N LEU A 125 -11.44 -1.14 3.51
CA LEU A 125 -11.38 0.29 3.80
C LEU A 125 -11.32 0.47 5.31
N ALA A 126 -10.33 1.23 5.80
CA ALA A 126 -10.31 1.66 7.18
C ALA A 126 -11.25 2.86 7.36
N ASP A 127 -12.02 2.88 8.45
CA ASP A 127 -13.04 3.91 8.71
C ASP A 127 -12.39 5.32 8.80
N GLY A 128 -12.81 6.18 7.87
CA GLY A 128 -12.34 7.56 7.70
C GLY A 128 -13.09 8.24 6.55
N THR A 129 -13.34 9.54 6.68
CA THR A 129 -14.32 10.32 5.92
C THR A 129 -13.89 10.66 4.48
N ILE A 130 -13.55 9.66 3.67
CA ILE A 130 -13.46 9.84 2.22
C ILE A 130 -14.34 8.77 1.57
N GLN A 131 -15.65 9.04 1.57
CA GLN A 131 -16.68 8.06 1.22
C GLN A 131 -17.05 8.01 -0.28
N LYS A 132 -16.48 8.83 -1.17
CA LYS A 132 -16.79 8.76 -2.62
C LYS A 132 -15.61 9.05 -3.56
N LYS A 133 -14.77 10.05 -3.26
CA LYS A 133 -13.69 10.50 -4.15
C LYS A 133 -12.53 9.49 -4.20
N SER A 134 -12.10 8.97 -3.04
CA SER A 134 -11.08 7.91 -2.92
C SER A 134 -11.52 6.61 -3.59
N LEU A 135 -12.78 6.19 -3.42
CA LEU A 135 -13.30 5.00 -4.09
C LEU A 135 -13.27 5.17 -5.61
N PHE A 136 -13.56 6.36 -6.15
CA PHE A 136 -13.45 6.64 -7.59
C PHE A 136 -11.99 6.59 -8.10
N PHE A 137 -11.07 7.26 -7.40
CA PHE A 137 -9.64 7.23 -7.75
C PHE A 137 -9.08 5.82 -7.65
N PHE A 138 -9.46 5.07 -6.62
CA PHE A 138 -8.97 3.72 -6.43
C PHE A 138 -9.62 2.71 -7.39
N LYS A 139 -10.92 2.86 -7.74
CA LYS A 139 -11.52 2.10 -8.85
C LYS A 139 -10.78 2.34 -10.16
N SER A 140 -10.38 3.59 -10.41
CA SER A 140 -9.56 3.93 -11.59
C SER A 140 -8.18 3.26 -11.52
N ALA A 141 -7.56 3.19 -10.35
CA ALA A 141 -6.29 2.50 -10.13
C ALA A 141 -6.41 0.98 -10.29
N LEU A 142 -7.48 0.36 -9.80
CA LEU A 142 -7.77 -1.06 -9.98
C LEU A 142 -8.00 -1.44 -11.44
N ASN A 143 -8.66 -0.56 -12.22
CA ASN A 143 -8.80 -0.73 -13.66
C ASN A 143 -7.43 -0.74 -14.35
N VAL A 144 -6.48 0.08 -13.89
CA VAL A 144 -5.11 0.12 -14.42
C VAL A 144 -4.30 -1.10 -13.98
N LEU A 145 -4.40 -1.50 -12.71
CA LEU A 145 -3.54 -2.51 -12.10
C LEU A 145 -4.00 -3.96 -12.38
N TYR A 146 -5.31 -4.21 -12.31
CA TYR A 146 -5.85 -5.57 -12.39
C TYR A 146 -6.80 -5.77 -13.57
N ARG A 147 -7.06 -4.72 -14.38
CA ARG A 147 -8.10 -4.73 -15.44
C ARG A 147 -9.46 -5.26 -14.95
N ILE A 148 -9.76 -5.05 -13.67
CA ILE A 148 -11.02 -5.50 -13.07
C ILE A 148 -12.08 -4.47 -13.40
N TYR A 149 -12.89 -4.77 -14.42
CA TYR A 149 -14.13 -4.05 -14.67
C TYR A 149 -15.11 -4.37 -13.54
N LEU A 150 -15.16 -3.50 -12.53
CA LEU A 150 -16.25 -3.51 -11.57
C LEU A 150 -17.53 -3.14 -12.34
N LYS A 151 -18.37 -4.14 -12.62
CA LYS A 151 -19.74 -3.91 -13.11
C LYS A 151 -20.57 -3.13 -12.09
#